data_AF-A0AA92M192-F1
#
_entry.id   AF-A0AA92M192-F1
#
_cell.length_a   1.000
_cell.length_b   1.000
_cell.length_c   1.000
_cell.angle_alpha   90.00
_cell.angle_beta   90.00
_cell.angle_gamma   90.00
#
_symmetry.space_group_name_H-M   'P 1'
#
loop_
_entity.id
_entity.type
_entity.pdbx_description
1 polymer ?
#
loop_
_entity_poly.entity_id
_entity_poly.type
_entity_poly.pdbx_seq_one_letter_code
_entity_poly.pdbx_strand_id
1 'polypeptide(L)'
;MSASQLVAVTYIGTETPFQDRIYRSRLTFDPDQTRELPPELAAKFLLHADVFKAAEVKAKEAVKGKTSTEPKDDTQKTLEEASKTEDDRRQKENQRFELHQQIDKMDKQALRDWTKTKFQQELPGNLSIEKMRDRVKGFVDQFGAP
;
A
#
# COMPACT_ATOMS: atom_id res chain seq x y z
N MET A 1 -10.50 -21.30 -11.15
CA MET A 1 -11.58 -21.14 -12.15
C MET A 1 -12.50 -20.04 -11.64
N SER A 2 -12.43 -18.84 -12.22
CA SER A 2 -13.57 -17.93 -12.36
C SER A 2 -13.13 -16.75 -13.22
N ALA A 3 -13.99 -16.42 -14.17
CA ALA A 3 -13.69 -15.82 -15.45
C ALA A 3 -12.97 -14.46 -15.38
N SER A 4 -12.20 -14.17 -16.43
CA SER A 4 -11.78 -12.84 -16.88
C SER A 4 -12.98 -11.94 -17.24
N GLN A 5 -14.00 -11.89 -16.39
CA GLN A 5 -15.11 -10.96 -16.48
C GLN A 5 -14.63 -9.60 -16.00
N LEU A 6 -14.00 -8.90 -16.92
CA LEU A 6 -13.74 -7.47 -16.82
C LEU A 6 -15.09 -6.75 -16.81
N VAL A 7 -15.34 -5.97 -15.77
CA VAL A 7 -16.56 -5.15 -15.64
C VAL A 7 -16.17 -3.71 -15.95
N ALA A 8 -16.83 -3.12 -16.93
CA ALA A 8 -16.64 -1.72 -17.26
C ALA A 8 -17.35 -0.82 -16.23
N VAL A 9 -16.59 0.07 -15.62
CA VAL A 9 -17.07 1.06 -14.66
C VAL A 9 -16.71 2.44 -15.19
N THR A 10 -17.72 3.29 -15.34
CA THR A 10 -17.57 4.70 -15.73
C THR A 10 -17.50 5.55 -14.47
N TYR A 11 -16.48 6.40 -14.37
CA TYR A 11 -16.38 7.38 -13.31
C TYR A 11 -17.20 8.63 -13.67
N ILE A 12 -18.19 8.96 -12.85
CA ILE A 12 -19.10 10.10 -13.01
C ILE A 12 -18.93 11.14 -11.88
N GLY A 13 -17.88 10.98 -11.06
CA GLY A 13 -17.60 11.87 -9.96
C GLY A 13 -17.07 13.23 -10.42
N THR A 14 -17.03 14.17 -9.48
CA THR A 14 -16.64 15.56 -9.73
C THR A 14 -15.13 15.82 -9.57
N GLU A 15 -14.36 14.87 -9.01
CA GLU A 15 -12.91 15.03 -8.81
C GLU A 15 -12.11 14.75 -10.09
N THR A 16 -11.13 15.62 -10.38
CA THR A 16 -10.24 15.59 -11.54
C THR A 16 -8.76 15.76 -11.12
N PRO A 17 -7.93 14.69 -11.15
CA PRO A 17 -8.26 13.29 -11.33
C PRO A 17 -8.71 12.63 -10.01
N PHE A 18 -9.69 11.73 -10.07
CA PHE A 18 -10.01 10.87 -8.93
C PHE A 18 -8.89 9.86 -8.75
N GLN A 19 -8.42 9.69 -7.52
CA GLN A 19 -7.41 8.70 -7.18
C GLN A 19 -8.00 7.74 -6.17
N ASP A 20 -8.11 6.45 -6.53
CA ASP A 20 -8.62 5.45 -5.59
C ASP A 20 -7.65 5.27 -4.41
N ARG A 21 -8.05 5.82 -3.27
CA ARG A 21 -7.43 5.62 -1.96
C ARG A 21 -8.24 4.66 -1.09
N ILE A 22 -9.49 4.41 -1.45
CA ILE A 22 -10.45 3.63 -0.64
C ILE A 22 -10.11 2.14 -0.76
N TYR A 23 -9.90 1.67 -1.98
CA TYR A 23 -9.57 0.26 -2.25
C TYR A 23 -8.08 0.03 -2.46
N ARG A 24 -7.25 1.05 -2.20
CA ARG A 24 -5.78 1.05 -2.33
C ARG A 24 -5.30 0.59 -3.71
N SER A 25 -6.16 0.61 -4.72
CA SER A 25 -5.78 0.24 -6.08
C SER A 25 -4.91 1.32 -6.74
N ARG A 26 -4.93 2.54 -6.19
CA ARG A 26 -4.27 3.74 -6.74
C ARG A 26 -4.66 4.03 -8.19
N LEU A 27 -5.75 3.44 -8.66
CA LEU A 27 -6.28 3.68 -9.98
C LEU A 27 -6.78 5.11 -10.04
N THR A 28 -6.25 5.85 -11.00
CA THR A 28 -6.76 7.18 -11.33
C THR A 28 -7.97 7.02 -12.25
N PHE A 29 -8.98 7.86 -12.10
CA PHE A 29 -10.08 7.95 -13.05
C PHE A 29 -10.23 9.41 -13.46
N ASP A 30 -10.24 9.65 -14.76
CA ASP A 30 -10.64 10.93 -15.33
C ASP A 30 -12.18 10.99 -15.45
N PRO A 31 -12.80 12.19 -15.46
CA PRO A 31 -14.25 12.34 -15.65
C PRO A 31 -14.71 11.66 -16.92
N ASP A 32 -15.84 10.94 -16.82
CA ASP A 32 -16.43 10.15 -17.89
C ASP A 32 -15.52 9.03 -18.43
N GLN A 33 -14.37 8.76 -17.78
CA GLN A 33 -13.49 7.66 -18.16
C GLN A 33 -14.11 6.34 -17.74
N THR A 34 -14.26 5.44 -18.71
CA THR A 34 -14.70 4.06 -18.49
C THR A 34 -13.48 3.16 -18.40
N ARG A 35 -13.36 2.40 -17.30
CA ARG A 35 -12.28 1.41 -17.12
C ARG A 35 -12.82 0.03 -16.86
N GLU A 36 -12.14 -0.94 -17.42
CA GLU A 36 -12.38 -2.36 -17.20
C GLU A 36 -11.63 -2.84 -15.97
N LEU A 37 -12.36 -3.30 -14.96
CA LEU A 37 -11.81 -3.71 -13.67
C LEU A 37 -12.17 -5.17 -13.38
N PRO A 38 -11.33 -5.89 -12.61
CA PRO A 38 -11.71 -7.19 -12.07
C PRO A 38 -13.04 -7.10 -11.29
N PRO A 39 -13.89 -8.14 -11.30
CA PRO A 39 -15.25 -8.06 -10.79
C PRO A 39 -15.29 -7.77 -9.28
N GLU A 40 -14.30 -8.24 -8.53
CA GLU A 40 -14.10 -7.96 -7.10
C GLU A 40 -13.86 -6.48 -6.80
N LEU A 41 -13.10 -5.78 -7.65
CA LEU A 41 -12.86 -4.35 -7.51
C LEU A 41 -14.02 -3.55 -8.07
N ALA A 42 -14.57 -3.95 -9.22
CA ALA A 42 -15.73 -3.30 -9.81
C ALA A 42 -16.92 -3.31 -8.85
N ALA A 43 -17.25 -4.43 -8.21
CA ALA A 43 -18.34 -4.49 -7.22
C ALA A 43 -18.16 -3.48 -6.08
N LYS A 44 -16.91 -3.28 -5.63
CA LYS A 44 -16.56 -2.30 -4.60
C LYS A 44 -16.70 -0.86 -5.10
N PHE A 45 -16.23 -0.55 -6.29
CA PHE A 45 -16.43 0.77 -6.91
C PHE A 45 -17.91 1.07 -7.13
N LEU A 46 -18.71 0.07 -7.54
CA LEU A 46 -20.16 0.19 -7.75
C LEU A 46 -20.97 0.38 -6.45
N LEU A 47 -20.40 0.15 -5.27
CA LEU A 47 -21.03 0.56 -4.01
C LEU A 47 -21.15 2.09 -3.90
N HIS A 48 -20.26 2.82 -4.58
CA HIS A 48 -20.26 4.28 -4.62
C HIS A 48 -20.98 4.76 -5.89
N ALA A 49 -22.30 4.54 -5.95
CA ALA A 49 -23.14 4.94 -7.09
C ALA A 49 -23.18 6.46 -7.34
N ASP A 50 -22.73 7.25 -6.36
CA ASP A 50 -22.51 8.69 -6.42
C ASP A 50 -21.26 9.08 -7.20
N VAL A 51 -20.28 8.19 -7.30
CA VAL A 51 -18.97 8.43 -7.92
C VAL A 51 -18.75 7.56 -9.17
N PHE A 52 -19.30 6.35 -9.18
CA PHE A 52 -19.10 5.34 -10.20
C PHE A 52 -20.41 4.76 -10.70
N LYS A 53 -20.49 4.52 -12.01
CA LYS A 53 -21.63 3.89 -12.68
C LYS A 53 -21.18 2.64 -13.42
N ALA A 54 -21.94 1.55 -13.29
CA ALA A 54 -21.71 0.36 -14.10
C ALA A 54 -22.00 0.66 -15.56
N ALA A 55 -20.99 0.54 -16.42
CA ALA A 55 -21.21 0.41 -17.85
C ALA A 55 -21.46 -1.08 -18.11
N GLU A 56 -22.73 -1.49 -18.09
CA GLU A 56 -23.09 -2.84 -18.52
C GLU A 56 -22.65 -3.04 -19.98
N VAL A 57 -21.73 -3.97 -20.22
CA VAL A 57 -21.53 -4.54 -21.56
C VAL A 57 -22.72 -5.46 -21.84
N LYS A 58 -23.89 -4.86 -22.09
CA LYS A 58 -25.01 -5.50 -22.78
C LYS A 58 -25.15 -4.84 -24.14
N ALA A 59 -25.09 -5.66 -25.16
CA ALA A 59 -25.31 -5.29 -26.55
C ALA A 59 -26.58 -4.41 -26.71
N LYS A 60 -26.43 -3.39 -27.56
CA LYS A 60 -27.43 -2.58 -28.29
C LYS A 60 -27.74 -1.15 -27.79
N GLU A 61 -27.00 -0.24 -28.43
CA GLU A 61 -27.42 1.01 -29.11
C GLU A 61 -27.88 2.27 -28.35
N ALA A 62 -27.14 3.36 -28.68
CA ALA A 62 -27.42 4.81 -28.67
C ALA A 62 -27.57 5.47 -27.28
N VAL A 63 -26.79 6.48 -26.90
CA VAL A 63 -26.69 7.80 -27.58
C VAL A 63 -25.29 8.43 -27.39
N LYS A 64 -24.57 8.57 -28.52
CA LYS A 64 -23.87 9.77 -29.04
C LYS A 64 -23.17 10.72 -28.03
N GLY A 65 -21.82 10.71 -28.02
CA GLY A 65 -21.08 11.80 -27.39
C GLY A 65 -19.55 11.69 -27.38
N LYS A 66 -18.91 11.80 -28.56
CA LYS A 66 -17.54 12.31 -28.78
C LYS A 66 -16.35 11.64 -28.06
N THR A 67 -15.63 10.88 -28.88
CA THR A 67 -14.15 10.91 -29.02
C THR A 67 -13.35 10.62 -27.75
N SER A 68 -12.97 9.36 -27.55
CA SER A 68 -11.74 9.06 -26.81
C SER A 68 -10.89 8.09 -27.62
N THR A 69 -9.86 8.68 -28.19
CA THR A 69 -8.56 8.08 -28.49
C THR A 69 -8.15 7.10 -27.40
N GLU A 70 -7.66 5.93 -27.83
CA GLU A 70 -6.80 5.05 -27.04
C GLU A 70 -5.80 5.87 -26.21
N PRO A 71 -5.55 5.45 -24.97
CA PRO A 71 -4.27 4.78 -24.75
C PRO A 71 -4.42 3.49 -23.96
N LYS A 72 -3.89 2.43 -24.59
CA LYS A 72 -3.24 1.25 -24.02
C LYS A 72 -2.99 1.25 -22.50
N ASP A 73 -3.55 0.24 -21.84
CA ASP A 73 -2.80 -0.78 -21.09
C ASP A 73 -1.82 -0.36 -19.96
N ASP A 74 -1.94 0.81 -19.33
CA ASP A 74 -1.12 1.12 -18.15
C ASP A 74 -1.73 0.70 -16.80
N THR A 75 -2.91 0.07 -16.82
CA THR A 75 -3.67 -0.34 -15.61
C THR A 75 -3.05 -1.53 -14.88
N GLN A 76 -2.41 -2.45 -15.61
CA GLN A 76 -1.77 -3.63 -15.03
C GLN A 76 -0.47 -3.26 -14.31
N LYS A 77 0.34 -2.35 -14.89
CA LYS A 77 1.60 -1.89 -14.29
C LYS A 77 1.37 -1.18 -12.95
N THR A 78 0.34 -0.34 -12.85
CA THR A 78 0.07 0.41 -11.61
C THR A 78 -0.29 -0.51 -10.44
N LEU A 79 -1.00 -1.61 -10.71
CA LEU A 79 -1.40 -2.58 -9.68
C LEU A 79 -0.22 -3.42 -9.18
N GLU A 80 0.70 -3.81 -10.07
CA GLU A 80 1.92 -4.53 -9.70
C GLU A 80 2.90 -3.64 -8.91
N GLU A 81 3.03 -2.37 -9.28
CA GLU A 81 3.86 -1.40 -8.54
C GLU A 81 3.29 -1.07 -7.15
N ALA A 82 1.96 -0.96 -7.03
CA ALA A 82 1.30 -0.78 -5.74
C ALA A 82 1.52 -1.98 -4.81
N SER A 83 1.43 -3.21 -5.35
CA SER A 83 1.63 -4.45 -4.58
C SER A 83 3.08 -4.58 -4.08
N LYS A 84 4.07 -4.28 -4.94
CA LYS A 84 5.49 -4.30 -4.55
C LYS A 84 5.81 -3.27 -3.46
N THR A 85 5.21 -2.10 -3.53
CA THR A 85 5.43 -1.04 -2.53
C THR A 85 4.82 -1.41 -1.17
N GLU A 86 3.67 -2.08 -1.15
CA GLU A 86 3.04 -2.55 0.09
C GLU A 86 3.85 -3.68 0.75
N ASP A 87 4.41 -4.60 -0.05
CA ASP A 87 5.22 -5.70 0.48
C ASP A 87 6.54 -5.20 1.08
N ASP A 88 7.25 -4.30 0.39
CA ASP A 88 8.47 -3.67 0.91
C ASP A 88 8.21 -2.89 2.22
N ARG A 89 7.08 -2.17 2.29
CA ARG A 89 6.70 -1.46 3.52
C ARG A 89 6.38 -2.43 4.66
N ARG A 90 5.59 -3.48 4.39
CA ARG A 90 5.28 -4.51 5.40
C ARG A 90 6.53 -5.23 5.89
N GLN A 91 7.47 -5.53 4.98
CA GLN A 91 8.73 -6.16 5.35
C GLN A 91 9.57 -5.24 6.25
N LYS A 92 9.66 -3.95 5.94
CA LYS A 92 10.36 -2.97 6.79
C LYS A 92 9.70 -2.82 8.16
N GLU A 93 8.37 -2.77 8.22
CA GLU A 93 7.63 -2.70 9.49
C GLU A 93 7.80 -3.97 10.33
N ASN A 94 7.74 -5.15 9.70
CA ASN A 94 8.00 -6.42 10.37
C ASN A 94 9.44 -6.52 10.88
N GLN A 95 10.43 -6.17 10.07
CA GLN A 95 11.84 -6.16 10.49
C GLN A 95 12.06 -5.26 11.70
N ARG A 96 11.49 -4.05 11.69
CA ARG A 96 11.54 -3.13 12.83
C ARG A 96 10.91 -3.76 14.07
N PHE A 97 9.75 -4.39 13.93
CA PHE A 97 9.06 -5.04 15.05
C PHE A 97 9.83 -6.25 15.60
N GLU A 98 10.39 -7.09 14.74
CA GLU A 98 11.23 -8.23 15.12
C GLU A 98 12.48 -7.78 15.88
N LEU A 99 13.13 -6.71 15.43
CA LEU A 99 14.26 -6.09 16.14
C LEU A 99 13.87 -5.60 17.53
N HIS A 100 12.74 -4.90 17.66
CA HIS A 100 12.25 -4.46 18.98
C HIS A 100 11.95 -5.64 19.90
N GLN A 101 11.34 -6.73 19.39
CA GLN A 101 11.11 -7.94 20.18
C GLN A 101 12.42 -8.61 20.60
N GLN A 102 13.42 -8.66 19.73
CA GLN A 102 14.73 -9.20 20.05
C GLN A 102 15.38 -8.40 21.19
N ILE A 103 15.34 -7.07 21.13
CA ILE A 103 15.83 -6.17 22.18
C ILE A 103 15.11 -6.41 23.51
N ASP A 104 13.79 -6.64 23.49
CA ASP A 104 13.02 -6.93 24.71
C ASP A 104 13.35 -8.29 25.35
N LYS A 105 13.88 -9.25 24.57
CA LYS A 105 14.30 -10.56 25.09
C LYS A 105 15.75 -10.56 25.61
N MET A 106 16.56 -9.56 25.25
CA MET A 106 17.96 -9.47 25.64
C MET A 106 18.15 -9.05 27.11
N ASP A 107 19.19 -9.58 27.73
CA ASP A 107 19.71 -9.18 29.04
C ASP A 107 20.65 -7.96 28.93
N LYS A 108 21.05 -7.40 30.08
CA LYS A 108 21.87 -6.18 30.11
C LYS A 108 23.24 -6.31 29.43
N GLN A 109 23.87 -7.49 29.46
CA GLN A 109 25.16 -7.69 28.80
C GLN A 109 24.95 -7.82 27.29
N ALA A 110 23.99 -8.66 26.89
CA ALA A 110 23.62 -8.83 25.48
C ALA A 110 23.23 -7.51 24.80
N LEU A 111 22.51 -6.61 25.47
CA LEU A 111 22.18 -5.29 24.93
C LEU A 111 23.41 -4.42 24.65
N ARG A 112 24.45 -4.49 25.49
CA ARG A 112 25.69 -3.74 25.29
C ARG A 112 26.48 -4.28 24.12
N ASP A 113 26.67 -5.59 24.09
CA ASP A 113 27.41 -6.25 23.01
C ASP A 113 26.70 -6.04 21.69
N TRP A 114 25.38 -6.22 21.65
CA TRP A 114 24.57 -5.99 20.46
C TRP A 114 24.67 -4.55 19.96
N THR A 115 24.56 -3.55 20.86
CA THR A 115 24.67 -2.13 20.49
C THR A 115 26.07 -1.77 20.01
N LYS A 116 27.11 -2.36 20.63
CA LYS A 116 28.50 -2.15 20.22
C LYS A 116 28.80 -2.80 18.87
N THR A 117 28.27 -3.99 18.60
CA THR A 117 28.46 -4.68 17.32
C THR A 117 27.65 -4.03 16.20
N LYS A 118 26.39 -3.67 16.45
CA LYS A 118 25.48 -3.15 15.41
C LYS A 118 25.61 -1.65 15.17
N PHE A 119 25.73 -0.87 16.24
CA PHE A 119 25.75 0.60 16.16
C PHE A 119 27.10 1.23 16.54
N GLN A 120 28.08 0.42 16.97
CA GLN A 120 29.38 0.92 17.47
C GLN A 120 29.24 1.94 18.62
N GLN A 121 28.12 1.88 19.34
CA GLN A 121 27.78 2.76 20.45
C GLN A 121 27.90 2.00 21.77
N GLU A 122 28.43 2.65 22.82
CA GLU A 122 28.52 2.07 24.15
C GLU A 122 27.36 2.51 25.04
N LEU A 123 26.74 1.56 25.74
CA LEU A 123 25.65 1.83 26.68
C LEU A 123 26.19 1.97 28.11
N PRO A 124 25.78 3.02 28.85
CA PRO A 124 26.16 3.22 30.24
C PRO A 124 25.67 2.06 31.11
N GLY A 125 26.59 1.43 31.83
CA GLY A 125 26.28 0.20 32.55
C GLY A 125 25.49 0.34 33.84
N ASN A 126 25.39 1.57 34.33
CA ASN A 126 24.64 1.98 35.51
C ASN A 126 23.12 2.10 35.27
N LEU A 127 22.66 1.96 34.02
CA LEU A 127 21.24 2.05 33.68
C LEU A 127 20.45 0.77 34.06
N SER A 128 19.15 0.93 34.29
CA SER A 128 18.22 -0.21 34.40
C SER A 128 18.06 -0.89 33.03
N ILE A 129 17.64 -2.16 33.03
CA ILE A 129 17.48 -2.93 31.79
C ILE A 129 16.44 -2.30 30.87
N GLU A 130 15.35 -1.77 31.44
CA GLU A 130 14.30 -1.05 30.72
C GLU A 130 14.86 0.19 30.01
N LYS A 131 15.62 1.04 30.72
CA LYS A 131 16.23 2.23 30.12
C LYS A 131 17.28 1.89 29.06
N MET A 132 18.00 0.77 29.22
CA MET A 132 18.89 0.28 28.17
C MET A 132 18.09 -0.13 26.94
N ARG A 133 17.00 -0.90 27.10
CA ARG A 133 16.14 -1.29 25.97
C ARG A 133 15.60 -0.07 25.25
N ASP A 134 15.05 0.91 25.95
CA ASP A 134 14.54 2.13 25.32
C ASP A 134 15.62 2.89 24.54
N ARG A 135 16.83 2.98 25.09
CA ARG A 135 17.98 3.59 24.40
C ARG A 135 18.32 2.85 23.10
N VAL A 136 18.32 1.51 23.16
CA VAL A 136 18.63 0.64 22.01
C VAL A 136 17.52 0.69 20.96
N LYS A 137 16.25 0.72 21.37
CA LYS A 137 15.10 0.94 20.47
C LYS A 137 15.23 2.29 19.77
N GLY A 138 15.62 3.34 20.51
CA GLY A 138 15.92 4.65 19.94
C GLY A 138 17.07 4.64 18.94
N PHE A 139 18.10 3.82 19.14
CA PHE A 139 19.16 3.64 18.15
C PHE A 139 18.66 2.94 16.88
N VAL A 140 17.83 1.92 17.00
CA VAL A 140 17.16 1.29 15.84
C VAL A 140 16.32 2.30 15.05
N ASP A 141 15.66 3.23 15.74
CA ASP A 141 14.86 4.28 15.09
C ASP A 141 15.72 5.36 14.42
N GLN A 142 16.87 5.72 15.00
CA GLN A 142 17.76 6.77 14.47
C GLN A 142 18.65 6.27 13.33
N PHE A 143 19.19 5.07 13.45
CA PHE A 143 20.14 4.51 12.49
C PHE A 143 19.50 3.52 11.52
N GLY A 144 18.27 3.09 11.79
CA GLY A 144 17.58 2.05 11.04
C GLY A 144 17.93 0.64 11.52
N ALA A 145 17.20 -0.33 10.96
CA ALA A 145 17.50 -1.74 11.14
C ALA A 145 18.89 -2.08 10.57
N PRO A 146 19.82 -2.64 11.38
CA PRO A 146 21.19 -2.96 10.97
C PRO A 146 21.33 -4.36 10.37
#